data_AF-E2XD79-F1
#
_entry.id   AF-E2XD79-F1
#
_cell.length_a   1.000
_cell.length_b   1.000
_cell.length_c   1.000
_cell.angle_alpha   90.00
_cell.angle_beta   90.00
_cell.angle_gamma   90.00
#
_symmetry.space_group_name_H-M   'P 1'
#
loop_
_entity.id
_entity.type
_entity.pdbx_description
1 polymer ?
#
loop_
_entity_poly.entity_id
_entity_poly.type
_entity_poly.pdbx_seq_one_letter_code
_entity_poly.pdbx_strand_id
1 'polypeptide(L)'
;MLAELARPDLLSGDPTHGQLAQAFNQLQHRPFRANIGGINKVRNEYHVYMTDSQGKVLFDSANKAVGQDYSRWNDVWLTLRGQYGARSTLQNPADPESSVMYVAAPIMDGSRLIGVLSVGKPNAAMAPVIKRSEQRILWASAILLGIALVIGAGMVWWINRSIARLTRYADSVTDNKPVPLPELGSSELRKLAQALESMRVKLEGKNYIEQYVYALTHELKSPLAAIRGAAEILREGPPPEVVARFTDNILTQNARMQALVETLLRQARLENRQEVVLTVVDVAALFRRVSEARTVQLAEKNITLHVTPTEVNVAAEPALLD
;
A
#
# COMPACT_ATOMS: atom_id res chain seq x y z
N MET A 1 -63.36 13.91 -5.23
CA MET A 1 -63.57 15.00 -6.22
C MET A 1 -64.02 14.46 -7.58
N LEU A 2 -63.26 13.58 -8.26
CA LEU A 2 -63.68 13.08 -9.58
C LEU A 2 -64.98 12.26 -9.57
N ALA A 3 -65.22 11.45 -8.54
CA ALA A 3 -66.46 10.67 -8.42
C ALA A 3 -67.72 11.55 -8.25
N GLU A 4 -67.60 12.71 -7.57
CA GLU A 4 -68.70 13.68 -7.46
C GLU A 4 -69.00 14.36 -8.81
N LEU A 5 -67.97 14.65 -9.59
CA LEU A 5 -68.12 15.20 -10.94
C LEU A 5 -68.73 14.19 -11.93
N ALA A 6 -68.58 12.90 -11.66
CA ALA A 6 -69.15 11.81 -12.46
C ALA A 6 -70.65 11.55 -12.18
N ARG A 7 -71.17 12.01 -11.04
CA ARG A 7 -72.56 11.74 -10.63
C ARG A 7 -73.61 12.29 -11.61
N PRO A 8 -73.55 13.54 -12.09
CA PRO A 8 -74.54 14.07 -13.03
C PRO A 8 -74.56 13.28 -14.34
N ASP A 9 -73.40 12.83 -14.80
CA ASP A 9 -73.23 12.08 -16.04
C ASP A 9 -73.95 10.72 -15.96
N LEU A 10 -73.84 10.01 -14.82
CA LEU A 10 -74.60 8.77 -14.58
C LEU A 10 -76.11 9.00 -14.51
N LEU A 11 -76.54 10.06 -13.80
CA LEU A 11 -77.96 10.37 -13.64
C LEU A 11 -78.63 10.80 -14.95
N SER A 12 -77.87 11.40 -15.87
CA SER A 12 -78.36 11.82 -17.19
C SER A 12 -78.62 10.66 -18.16
N GLY A 13 -78.03 9.49 -17.91
CA GLY A 13 -78.08 8.35 -18.81
C GLY A 13 -77.14 8.44 -20.03
N ASP A 14 -76.36 9.52 -20.18
CA ASP A 14 -75.32 9.66 -21.21
C ASP A 14 -73.92 9.89 -20.60
N PRO A 15 -73.35 8.87 -19.93
CA PRO A 15 -72.01 8.96 -19.34
C PRO A 15 -70.89 9.08 -20.37
N THR A 16 -71.17 8.77 -21.65
CA THR A 16 -70.19 8.84 -22.74
C THR A 16 -69.96 10.25 -23.26
N HIS A 17 -70.97 11.12 -23.19
CA HIS A 17 -70.85 12.53 -23.62
C HIS A 17 -70.99 13.54 -22.47
N GLY A 18 -71.04 13.04 -21.22
CA GLY A 18 -71.10 13.85 -20.01
C GLY A 18 -69.89 14.75 -19.76
N GLN A 19 -69.97 15.57 -18.71
CA GLN A 19 -68.94 16.58 -18.39
C GLN A 19 -67.58 15.95 -18.10
N LEU A 20 -67.55 14.81 -17.41
CA LEU A 20 -66.32 14.08 -17.10
C LEU A 20 -65.68 13.54 -18.39
N ALA A 21 -66.49 12.95 -19.27
CA ALA A 21 -66.02 12.40 -20.54
C ALA A 21 -65.40 13.49 -21.42
N GLN A 22 -66.06 14.65 -21.52
CA GLN A 22 -65.54 15.81 -22.24
C GLN A 22 -64.24 16.34 -21.62
N ALA A 23 -64.16 16.43 -20.29
CA ALA A 23 -62.97 16.91 -19.58
C ALA A 23 -61.76 15.99 -19.83
N PHE A 24 -61.92 14.67 -19.74
CA PHE A 24 -60.82 13.73 -19.99
C PHE A 24 -60.44 13.65 -21.46
N ASN A 25 -61.39 13.78 -22.39
CA ASN A 25 -61.10 13.84 -23.82
C ASN A 25 -60.27 15.09 -24.15
N GLN A 26 -60.60 16.26 -23.58
CA GLN A 26 -59.80 17.47 -23.73
C GLN A 26 -58.40 17.34 -23.10
N LEU A 27 -58.29 16.70 -21.93
CA LEU A 27 -57.01 16.48 -21.24
C LEU A 27 -56.06 15.56 -22.02
N GLN A 28 -56.57 14.58 -22.76
CA GLN A 28 -55.74 13.72 -23.61
C GLN A 28 -55.10 14.48 -24.78
N HIS A 29 -55.76 15.52 -25.29
CA HIS A 29 -55.30 16.28 -26.45
C HIS A 29 -54.43 17.49 -26.09
N ARG A 30 -54.32 17.86 -24.81
CA ARG A 30 -53.42 18.92 -24.35
C ARG A 30 -52.00 18.39 -24.14
N PRO A 31 -50.99 18.85 -24.90
CA PRO A 31 -49.61 18.48 -24.63
C PRO A 31 -49.18 19.06 -23.29
N PHE A 32 -48.76 18.19 -22.37
CA PHE A 32 -48.11 18.59 -21.12
C PHE A 32 -46.62 18.39 -21.32
N ARG A 33 -45.78 19.39 -21.03
CA ARG A 33 -44.32 19.27 -21.07
C ARG A 33 -43.76 19.60 -19.70
N ALA A 34 -43.52 18.58 -18.89
CA ALA A 34 -42.86 18.72 -17.60
C ALA A 34 -41.70 17.74 -17.49
N ASN A 35 -40.58 18.22 -16.98
CA ASN A 35 -39.44 17.39 -16.60
C ASN A 35 -39.49 17.20 -15.08
N ILE A 36 -39.74 15.97 -14.63
CA ILE A 36 -39.74 15.61 -13.20
C ILE A 36 -38.67 14.55 -13.00
N GLY A 37 -37.55 14.90 -12.37
CA GLY A 37 -36.46 13.95 -12.09
C GLY A 37 -35.80 13.34 -13.34
N GLY A 38 -35.81 14.04 -14.47
CA GLY A 38 -35.25 13.55 -15.74
C GLY A 38 -36.22 12.70 -16.57
N ILE A 39 -37.49 12.65 -16.19
CA ILE A 39 -38.57 12.03 -16.96
C ILE A 39 -39.37 13.13 -17.65
N ASN A 40 -39.35 13.13 -18.98
CA ASN A 40 -40.15 14.04 -19.80
C ASN A 40 -41.58 13.50 -19.90
N LYS A 41 -42.50 14.07 -19.12
CA LYS A 41 -43.93 13.79 -19.28
C LYS A 41 -44.45 14.60 -20.46
N VAL A 42 -44.89 13.90 -21.51
CA VAL A 42 -45.39 14.49 -22.77
C VAL A 42 -46.92 14.36 -22.91
N ARG A 43 -47.57 13.49 -22.11
CA ARG A 43 -49.02 13.25 -22.10
C ARG A 43 -49.54 13.03 -20.68
N ASN A 44 -50.82 13.30 -20.48
CA ASN A 44 -51.51 12.98 -19.24
C ASN A 44 -51.95 11.50 -19.30
N GLU A 45 -51.28 10.63 -18.56
CA GLU A 45 -51.43 9.16 -18.68
C GLU A 45 -52.47 8.57 -17.70
N TYR A 46 -53.39 9.39 -17.18
CA TYR A 46 -54.45 8.85 -16.33
C TYR A 46 -55.47 8.10 -17.18
N HIS A 47 -55.65 6.82 -16.86
CA HIS A 47 -56.70 5.98 -17.44
C HIS A 47 -57.90 6.00 -16.49
N VAL A 48 -58.99 6.63 -16.89
CA VAL A 48 -60.20 6.73 -16.09
C VAL A 48 -61.32 5.95 -16.73
N TYR A 49 -62.03 5.17 -15.93
CA TYR A 49 -63.26 4.50 -16.34
C TYR A 49 -64.31 4.56 -15.23
N MET A 50 -65.55 4.36 -15.64
CA MET A 50 -66.72 4.40 -14.77
C MET A 50 -67.60 3.18 -15.01
N THR A 51 -68.16 2.62 -13.95
CA THR A 51 -69.11 1.52 -14.03
C THR A 51 -70.46 1.89 -13.44
N ASP A 52 -71.51 1.17 -13.84
CA ASP A 52 -72.78 1.16 -13.12
C ASP A 52 -72.68 0.41 -11.77
N SER A 53 -73.79 0.34 -11.04
CA SER A 53 -73.90 -0.39 -9.77
C SER A 53 -73.77 -1.91 -9.90
N GLN A 54 -73.78 -2.46 -11.12
CA GLN A 54 -73.54 -3.88 -11.41
C GLN A 54 -72.09 -4.16 -11.82
N GLY A 55 -71.27 -3.12 -12.02
CA GLY A 55 -69.88 -3.23 -12.45
C GLY A 55 -69.68 -3.22 -13.96
N LYS A 56 -70.71 -2.94 -14.77
CA LYS A 56 -70.58 -2.79 -16.22
C LYS A 56 -69.98 -1.43 -16.56
N VAL A 57 -68.95 -1.41 -17.40
CA VAL A 57 -68.27 -0.16 -17.79
C VAL A 57 -69.18 0.69 -18.67
N LEU A 58 -69.44 1.92 -18.21
CA LEU A 58 -70.27 2.91 -18.90
C LEU A 58 -69.41 3.97 -19.62
N PHE A 59 -68.23 4.26 -19.09
CA PHE A 59 -67.29 5.19 -19.68
C PHE A 59 -65.87 4.65 -19.53
N ASP A 60 -65.05 4.81 -20.55
CA ASP A 60 -63.62 4.53 -20.52
C ASP A 60 -62.90 5.60 -21.36
N SER A 61 -62.00 6.34 -20.72
CA SER A 61 -61.15 7.35 -21.37
C SER A 61 -60.29 6.79 -22.50
N ALA A 62 -59.94 5.50 -22.51
CA ALA A 62 -59.24 4.85 -23.61
C ALA A 62 -60.17 4.25 -24.67
N ASN A 63 -61.49 4.26 -24.40
CA ASN A 63 -62.54 3.68 -25.24
C ASN A 63 -62.31 2.22 -25.64
N LYS A 64 -61.76 1.40 -24.73
CA LYS A 64 -61.46 -0.03 -24.96
C LYS A 64 -62.41 -0.96 -24.21
N ALA A 65 -62.90 -0.52 -23.05
CA ALA A 65 -63.60 -1.36 -22.09
C ALA A 65 -65.12 -1.10 -22.00
N VAL A 66 -65.65 -0.11 -22.73
CA VAL A 66 -67.09 0.24 -22.65
C VAL A 66 -67.96 -1.00 -22.91
N GLY A 67 -68.90 -1.25 -22.01
CA GLY A 67 -69.81 -2.39 -22.05
C GLY A 67 -69.29 -3.69 -21.43
N GLN A 68 -68.00 -3.78 -21.07
CA GLN A 68 -67.43 -4.95 -20.40
C GLN A 68 -67.85 -5.04 -18.92
N ASP A 69 -67.87 -6.26 -18.38
CA ASP A 69 -68.14 -6.50 -16.96
C ASP A 69 -66.85 -6.39 -16.15
N TYR A 70 -66.77 -5.35 -15.31
CA TYR A 70 -65.64 -5.11 -14.42
C TYR A 70 -65.94 -5.45 -12.95
N SER A 71 -67.10 -6.05 -12.65
CA SER A 71 -67.54 -6.39 -11.30
C SER A 71 -66.58 -7.27 -10.49
N ARG A 72 -65.71 -8.03 -11.16
CA ARG A 72 -64.74 -8.95 -10.54
C ARG A 72 -63.37 -8.34 -10.29
N TRP A 73 -63.09 -7.16 -10.83
CA TRP A 73 -61.81 -6.53 -10.57
C TRP A 73 -61.78 -5.92 -9.17
N ASN A 74 -60.68 -6.11 -8.44
CA ASN A 74 -60.59 -5.72 -7.03
C ASN A 74 -60.94 -4.25 -6.74
N ASP A 75 -60.56 -3.32 -7.61
CA ASP A 75 -60.90 -1.91 -7.44
C ASP A 75 -62.42 -1.67 -7.54
N VAL A 76 -63.11 -2.30 -8.48
CA VAL A 76 -64.58 -2.16 -8.63
C VAL A 76 -65.32 -3.00 -7.59
N TRP A 77 -64.92 -4.27 -7.41
CA TRP A 77 -65.56 -5.23 -6.51
C TRP A 77 -65.58 -4.76 -5.05
N LEU A 78 -64.45 -4.24 -4.55
CA LEU A 78 -64.35 -3.72 -3.19
C LEU A 78 -65.19 -2.44 -3.04
N THR A 79 -65.12 -1.53 -4.02
CA THR A 79 -65.82 -0.24 -3.96
C THR A 79 -67.33 -0.37 -4.06
N LEU A 80 -67.86 -1.28 -4.87
CA LEU A 80 -69.29 -1.61 -4.90
C LEU A 80 -69.83 -2.09 -3.54
N ARG A 81 -68.96 -2.58 -2.66
CA ARG A 81 -69.28 -3.05 -1.30
C ARG A 81 -68.97 -2.03 -0.21
N GLY A 82 -68.64 -0.79 -0.58
CA GLY A 82 -68.28 0.27 0.35
C GLY A 82 -66.88 0.15 0.95
N GLN A 83 -66.02 -0.71 0.39
CA GLN A 83 -64.61 -0.85 0.82
C GLN A 83 -63.66 -0.07 -0.10
N TYR A 84 -62.47 0.24 0.40
CA TYR A 84 -61.43 0.88 -0.40
C TYR A 84 -60.96 -0.05 -1.53
N GLY A 85 -61.22 0.33 -2.78
CA GLY A 85 -60.86 -0.45 -3.95
C GLY A 85 -59.58 0.03 -4.58
N ALA A 86 -58.59 -0.86 -4.70
CA ALA A 86 -57.36 -0.60 -5.45
C ALA A 86 -56.82 -1.89 -6.07
N ARG A 87 -56.14 -1.76 -7.21
CA ARG A 87 -55.42 -2.86 -7.85
C ARG A 87 -54.19 -2.34 -8.60
N SER A 88 -53.20 -3.21 -8.79
CA SER A 88 -52.12 -3.00 -9.74
C SER A 88 -52.21 -4.10 -10.81
N THR A 89 -52.20 -3.71 -12.09
CA THR A 89 -52.33 -4.66 -13.20
C THR A 89 -51.35 -4.28 -14.31
N LEU A 90 -50.67 -5.28 -14.88
CA LEU A 90 -49.82 -5.09 -16.05
C LEU A 90 -50.71 -4.79 -17.26
N GLN A 91 -50.45 -3.67 -17.94
CA GLN A 91 -51.15 -3.32 -19.17
C GLN A 91 -50.64 -4.14 -20.36
N ASN A 92 -49.36 -4.55 -20.32
CA ASN A 92 -48.73 -5.44 -21.28
C ASN A 92 -48.02 -6.60 -20.53
N PRO A 93 -48.49 -7.85 -20.65
CA PRO A 93 -47.86 -9.00 -19.99
C PRO A 93 -46.38 -9.22 -20.35
N ALA A 94 -45.94 -8.74 -21.51
CA ALA A 94 -44.55 -8.86 -21.97
C ALA A 94 -43.64 -7.75 -21.44
N ASP A 95 -44.21 -6.69 -20.83
CA ASP A 95 -43.45 -5.56 -20.30
C ASP A 95 -43.70 -5.41 -18.78
N PRO A 96 -42.74 -5.83 -17.93
CA PRO A 96 -42.83 -5.68 -16.49
C PRO A 96 -43.02 -4.23 -16.02
N GLU A 97 -42.63 -3.25 -16.84
CA GLU A 97 -42.73 -1.81 -16.51
C GLU A 97 -44.10 -1.21 -16.84
N SER A 98 -44.99 -1.99 -17.47
CA SER A 98 -46.33 -1.56 -17.88
C SER A 98 -47.38 -1.62 -16.76
N SER A 99 -46.96 -1.71 -15.50
CA SER A 99 -47.86 -1.79 -14.35
C SER A 99 -48.65 -0.49 -14.17
N VAL A 100 -49.97 -0.60 -14.05
CA VAL A 100 -50.89 0.53 -13.80
C VAL A 100 -51.58 0.30 -12.46
N MET A 101 -51.48 1.29 -11.57
CA MET A 101 -52.18 1.29 -10.29
C MET A 101 -53.53 2.00 -10.43
N TYR A 102 -54.61 1.27 -10.19
CA TYR A 102 -55.97 1.76 -10.15
C TYR A 102 -56.43 1.97 -8.73
N VAL A 103 -57.10 3.10 -8.49
CA VAL A 103 -57.78 3.40 -7.23
C VAL A 103 -59.21 3.82 -7.58
N ALA A 104 -60.17 3.20 -6.91
CA ALA A 104 -61.59 3.41 -7.14
C ALA A 104 -62.26 4.19 -6.01
N ALA A 105 -63.27 4.98 -6.37
CA ALA A 105 -64.13 5.70 -5.45
C ALA A 105 -65.60 5.47 -5.84
N PRO A 106 -66.50 5.32 -4.86
CA PRO A 106 -67.91 5.10 -5.14
C PRO A 106 -68.55 6.38 -5.67
N ILE A 107 -69.49 6.24 -6.60
CA ILE A 107 -70.36 7.34 -7.03
C ILE A 107 -71.69 7.18 -6.31
N MET A 108 -72.04 8.19 -5.52
CA MET A 108 -73.19 8.16 -4.62
C MET A 108 -74.26 9.15 -5.09
N ASP A 109 -75.52 8.73 -5.04
CA ASP A 109 -76.70 9.59 -5.15
C ASP A 109 -77.40 9.62 -3.80
N GLY A 110 -77.09 10.63 -2.98
CA GLY A 110 -77.44 10.63 -1.56
C GLY A 110 -76.74 9.49 -0.83
N SER A 111 -77.50 8.56 -0.25
CA SER A 111 -76.98 7.33 0.39
C SER A 111 -76.91 6.12 -0.53
N ARG A 112 -77.40 6.23 -1.77
CA ARG A 112 -77.43 5.11 -2.73
C ARG A 112 -76.17 5.09 -3.58
N LEU A 113 -75.48 3.95 -3.61
CA LEU A 113 -74.39 3.73 -4.56
C LEU A 113 -74.99 3.50 -5.96
N ILE A 114 -74.59 4.33 -6.92
CA ILE A 114 -75.06 4.27 -8.31
C ILE A 114 -73.99 3.81 -9.30
N GLY A 115 -72.72 3.77 -8.87
CA GLY A 115 -71.61 3.31 -9.71
C GLY A 115 -70.26 3.43 -9.04
N VAL A 116 -69.20 3.17 -9.81
CA VAL A 116 -67.81 3.30 -9.36
C VAL A 116 -67.01 4.09 -10.39
N LEU A 117 -66.16 5.00 -9.91
CA LEU A 117 -65.15 5.66 -10.73
C LEU A 117 -63.77 5.13 -10.35
N SER A 118 -63.02 4.62 -11.33
CA SER A 118 -61.64 4.17 -11.13
C SER A 118 -60.66 5.03 -11.91
N VAL A 119 -59.53 5.34 -11.29
CA VAL A 119 -58.44 6.12 -11.89
C VAL A 119 -57.15 5.30 -11.83
N GLY A 120 -56.64 4.94 -13.00
CA GLY A 120 -55.38 4.28 -13.24
C GLY A 120 -54.25 5.26 -13.51
N LYS A 121 -53.12 5.11 -12.82
CA LYS A 121 -51.86 5.82 -13.10
C LYS A 121 -50.76 4.80 -13.38
N PRO A 122 -50.05 4.88 -14.52
CA PRO A 122 -48.89 4.05 -14.78
C PRO A 122 -47.81 4.24 -13.71
N ASN A 123 -47.26 3.14 -13.22
CA ASN A 123 -46.16 3.09 -12.26
C ASN A 123 -44.78 3.21 -12.92
N ALA A 124 -44.71 3.58 -14.20
CA ALA A 124 -43.49 3.76 -15.00
C ALA A 124 -42.49 4.82 -14.46
N ALA A 125 -42.69 5.32 -13.24
CA ALA A 125 -41.85 6.30 -12.57
C ALA A 125 -40.65 5.70 -11.79
N MET A 126 -40.50 4.38 -11.69
CA MET A 126 -39.42 3.75 -10.89
C MET A 126 -38.33 3.06 -11.75
N ALA A 127 -38.66 2.56 -12.95
CA ALA A 127 -37.73 1.86 -13.85
C ALA A 127 -36.41 2.59 -14.18
N PRO A 128 -36.45 3.89 -14.58
CA PRO A 128 -35.23 4.55 -15.05
C PRO A 128 -34.25 4.91 -13.92
N VAL A 129 -34.65 4.76 -12.65
CA VAL A 129 -33.78 4.93 -11.49
C VAL A 129 -32.92 3.68 -11.26
N ILE A 130 -33.44 2.50 -11.56
CA ILE A 130 -32.75 1.22 -11.35
C ILE A 130 -31.73 0.97 -12.47
N LYS A 131 -32.13 1.09 -13.75
CA LYS A 131 -31.23 0.83 -14.88
C LYS A 131 -30.05 1.82 -15.01
N ARG A 132 -30.23 3.08 -14.58
CA ARG A 132 -29.11 4.05 -14.52
C ARG A 132 -28.09 3.72 -13.42
N SER A 133 -28.47 2.91 -12.44
CA SER A 133 -27.58 2.50 -11.35
C SER A 133 -26.71 1.28 -11.72
N GLU A 134 -27.19 0.37 -12.58
CA GLU A 134 -26.46 -0.85 -12.96
C GLU A 134 -25.09 -0.56 -13.60
N GLN A 135 -25.01 0.32 -14.60
CA GLN A 135 -23.75 0.63 -15.26
C GLN A 135 -22.77 1.38 -14.35
N ARG A 136 -23.27 2.27 -13.49
CA ARG A 136 -22.41 2.99 -12.52
C ARG A 136 -21.80 2.03 -11.51
N ILE A 137 -22.58 1.06 -11.03
CA ILE A 137 -22.11 0.04 -10.09
C ILE A 137 -21.05 -0.84 -10.76
N LEU A 138 -21.28 -1.32 -11.98
CA LEU A 138 -20.30 -2.15 -12.71
C LEU A 138 -18.96 -1.43 -12.93
N TRP A 139 -19.00 -0.18 -13.38
CA TRP A 139 -17.77 0.61 -13.55
C TRP A 139 -17.08 0.91 -12.22
N ALA A 140 -17.84 1.22 -11.17
CA ALA A 140 -17.28 1.41 -9.83
C ALA A 140 -16.57 0.15 -9.33
N SER A 141 -17.18 -1.04 -9.49
CA SER A 141 -16.58 -2.31 -9.12
C SER A 141 -15.32 -2.63 -9.96
N ALA A 142 -15.35 -2.39 -11.27
CA ALA A 142 -14.20 -2.59 -12.14
C ALA A 142 -13.01 -1.68 -11.76
N ILE A 143 -13.28 -0.40 -11.46
CA ILE A 143 -12.26 0.55 -10.99
C ILE A 143 -11.67 0.07 -9.66
N LEU A 144 -12.52 -0.32 -8.70
CA LEU A 144 -12.08 -0.78 -7.39
C LEU A 144 -11.22 -2.05 -7.49
N LEU A 145 -11.61 -3.00 -8.34
CA LEU A 145 -10.81 -4.20 -8.65
C LEU A 145 -9.47 -3.84 -9.29
N GLY A 146 -9.46 -2.91 -10.25
CA GLY A 146 -8.24 -2.44 -10.90
C GLY A 146 -7.26 -1.80 -9.90
N ILE A 147 -7.76 -0.94 -9.00
CA ILE A 147 -6.94 -0.33 -7.94
C ILE A 147 -6.36 -1.39 -7.01
N ALA A 148 -7.17 -2.36 -6.58
CA ALA A 148 -6.71 -3.45 -5.72
C ALA A 148 -5.60 -4.29 -6.38
N LEU A 149 -5.74 -4.61 -7.67
CA LEU A 149 -4.72 -5.33 -8.44
C LEU A 149 -3.42 -4.54 -8.58
N VAL A 150 -3.50 -3.24 -8.86
CA VAL A 150 -2.31 -2.37 -8.98
C VAL A 150 -1.57 -2.27 -7.65
N ILE A 151 -2.29 -2.07 -6.54
CA ILE A 151 -1.69 -2.03 -5.20
C ILE A 151 -1.05 -3.38 -4.86
N GLY A 152 -1.75 -4.48 -5.11
CA GLY A 152 -1.25 -5.84 -4.87
C GLY A 152 0.01 -6.14 -5.67
N ALA A 153 0.02 -5.84 -6.97
CA ALA A 153 1.17 -6.03 -7.84
C ALA A 153 2.36 -5.14 -7.41
N GLY A 154 2.10 -3.89 -7.04
CA GLY A 154 3.11 -2.98 -6.50
C GLY A 154 3.74 -3.50 -5.21
N MET A 155 2.93 -4.02 -4.29
CA MET A 155 3.37 -4.62 -3.03
C MET A 155 4.27 -5.84 -3.28
N VAL A 156 3.84 -6.77 -4.14
CA VAL A 156 4.61 -7.98 -4.49
C VAL A 156 5.94 -7.60 -5.14
N TRP A 157 5.92 -6.67 -6.10
CA TRP A 157 7.12 -6.19 -6.76
C TRP A 157 8.11 -5.55 -5.77
N TRP A 158 7.60 -4.73 -4.85
CA TRP A 158 8.41 -4.06 -3.83
C TRP A 158 9.06 -5.03 -2.84
N ILE A 159 8.30 -6.03 -2.36
CA ILE A 159 8.80 -7.07 -1.45
C ILE A 159 9.89 -7.88 -2.14
N ASN A 160 9.63 -8.41 -3.33
CA ASN A 160 10.60 -9.22 -4.08
C ASN A 160 11.88 -8.44 -4.39
N ARG A 161 11.76 -7.17 -4.78
CA ARG A 161 12.93 -6.30 -5.03
C ARG A 161 13.75 -6.05 -3.75
N SER A 162 13.10 -5.96 -2.60
CA SER A 162 13.76 -5.73 -1.32
C SER A 162 14.46 -6.99 -0.80
N ILE A 163 13.83 -8.16 -0.92
CA ILE A 163 14.43 -9.47 -0.61
C ILE A 163 15.63 -9.74 -1.53
N ALA A 164 15.51 -9.51 -2.84
CA ALA A 164 16.60 -9.71 -3.78
C ALA A 164 17.83 -8.81 -3.52
N ARG A 165 17.66 -7.67 -2.84
CA ARG A 165 18.79 -6.84 -2.37
C ARG A 165 19.50 -7.47 -1.18
N LEU A 166 18.76 -8.01 -0.22
CA LEU A 166 19.30 -8.74 0.93
C LEU A 166 20.03 -10.02 0.50
N THR A 167 19.47 -10.78 -0.43
CA THR A 167 20.13 -11.99 -0.96
C THR A 167 21.46 -11.66 -1.59
N ARG A 168 21.51 -10.64 -2.46
CA ARG A 168 22.78 -10.18 -3.06
C ARG A 168 23.80 -9.71 -2.03
N TYR A 169 23.35 -9.09 -0.94
CA TYR A 169 24.22 -8.71 0.17
C TYR A 169 24.80 -9.94 0.88
N ALA A 170 23.96 -10.94 1.19
CA ALA A 170 24.41 -12.20 1.79
C ALA A 170 25.42 -12.95 0.90
N ASP A 171 25.18 -12.99 -0.41
CA ASP A 171 26.12 -13.58 -1.37
C ASP A 171 27.46 -12.83 -1.37
N SER A 172 27.42 -11.50 -1.27
CA SER A 172 28.62 -10.66 -1.24
C SER A 172 29.50 -10.88 0.01
N VAL A 173 28.88 -11.20 1.15
CA VAL A 173 29.58 -11.60 2.38
C VAL A 173 30.31 -12.93 2.20
N THR A 174 29.73 -13.85 1.41
CA THR A 174 30.34 -15.15 1.12
C THR A 174 31.50 -15.02 0.12
N ASP A 175 31.34 -14.17 -0.89
CA ASP A 175 32.34 -13.92 -1.95
C ASP A 175 33.48 -12.96 -1.54
N ASN A 176 33.46 -12.44 -0.31
CA ASN A 176 34.38 -11.42 0.20
C ASN A 176 34.45 -10.15 -0.69
N LYS A 177 33.31 -9.77 -1.30
CA LYS A 177 33.18 -8.56 -2.13
C LYS A 177 32.39 -7.52 -1.36
N PRO A 178 32.99 -6.38 -0.94
CA PRO A 178 32.30 -5.40 -0.12
C PRO A 178 31.24 -4.67 -0.93
N VAL A 179 29.97 -5.04 -0.74
CA VAL A 179 28.81 -4.27 -1.22
C VAL A 179 28.25 -3.50 -0.03
N PRO A 180 27.89 -2.21 -0.16
CA PRO A 180 27.30 -1.45 0.93
C PRO A 180 25.95 -2.02 1.36
N LEU A 181 25.63 -1.89 2.66
CA LEU A 181 24.37 -2.36 3.22
C LEU A 181 23.17 -1.73 2.48
N PRO A 182 22.21 -2.52 1.98
CA PRO A 182 21.08 -1.97 1.25
C PRO A 182 20.15 -1.16 2.16
N GLU A 183 19.81 0.05 1.75
CA GLU A 183 18.76 0.83 2.40
C GLU A 183 17.38 0.23 2.09
N LEU A 184 16.76 -0.33 3.13
CA LEU A 184 15.48 -1.02 3.06
C LEU A 184 14.37 -0.17 3.70
N GLY A 185 13.22 -0.13 3.03
CA GLY A 185 12.10 0.74 3.40
C GLY A 185 11.32 0.29 4.64
N SER A 186 11.26 -1.01 4.94
CA SER A 186 10.58 -1.53 6.14
C SER A 186 11.52 -1.66 7.33
N SER A 187 10.97 -1.54 8.53
CA SER A 187 11.74 -1.59 9.78
C SER A 187 12.31 -2.98 10.06
N GLU A 188 11.57 -4.02 9.67
CA GLU A 188 11.88 -5.43 9.87
C GLU A 188 13.04 -5.87 8.96
N LEU A 189 12.99 -5.48 7.68
CA LEU A 189 14.05 -5.79 6.73
C LEU A 189 15.34 -5.04 7.08
N ARG A 190 15.24 -3.83 7.65
CA ARG A 190 16.40 -3.08 8.15
C ARG A 190 17.06 -3.76 9.34
N LYS A 191 16.27 -4.26 10.30
CA LYS A 191 16.79 -5.07 11.42
C LYS A 191 17.52 -6.32 10.93
N LEU A 192 16.96 -7.01 9.92
CA LEU A 192 17.61 -8.18 9.32
C LEU A 192 18.95 -7.81 8.65
N ALA A 193 18.98 -6.71 7.89
CA ALA A 193 20.21 -6.23 7.27
C ALA A 193 21.28 -5.89 8.33
N GLN A 194 20.91 -5.22 9.42
CA GLN A 194 21.82 -4.93 10.53
C GLN A 194 22.35 -6.20 11.22
N ALA A 195 21.50 -7.21 11.40
CA ALA A 195 21.92 -8.49 11.97
C ALA A 195 22.93 -9.22 11.07
N LEU A 196 22.70 -9.20 9.75
CA LEU A 196 23.60 -9.77 8.76
C LEU A 196 24.93 -9.02 8.71
N GLU A 197 24.91 -7.68 8.86
CA GLU A 197 26.12 -6.89 8.96
C GLU A 197 26.94 -7.20 10.22
N SER A 198 26.27 -7.33 11.37
CA SER A 198 26.94 -7.75 12.61
C SER A 198 27.59 -9.14 12.47
N MET A 199 26.98 -10.04 11.71
CA MET A 199 27.57 -11.35 11.39
C MET A 199 28.80 -11.22 10.48
N ARG A 200 28.73 -10.42 9.42
CA ARG A 200 29.88 -10.15 8.52
C ARG A 200 31.09 -9.65 9.32
N VAL A 201 30.89 -8.63 10.15
CA VAL A 201 31.96 -8.04 10.99
C VAL A 201 32.57 -9.09 11.94
N LYS A 202 31.75 -9.94 12.56
CA LYS A 202 32.25 -11.03 13.42
C LYS A 202 33.05 -12.08 12.65
N LEU A 203 32.62 -12.44 11.43
CA LEU A 203 33.31 -13.41 10.58
C LEU A 203 34.65 -12.87 10.07
N GLU A 204 34.68 -11.61 9.64
CA GLU A 204 35.94 -10.94 9.26
C GLU A 204 36.92 -10.90 10.42
N GLY A 205 36.46 -10.55 11.63
CA GLY A 205 37.31 -10.58 12.82
C GLY A 205 37.93 -11.96 13.08
N LYS A 206 37.20 -13.05 12.82
CA LYS A 206 37.71 -14.42 13.00
C LYS A 206 38.75 -14.81 11.92
N ASN A 207 38.43 -14.59 10.64
CA ASN A 207 39.34 -14.91 9.54
C ASN A 207 40.66 -14.14 9.66
N TYR A 208 40.57 -12.89 10.11
CA TYR A 208 41.73 -12.05 10.37
C TYR A 208 42.63 -12.64 11.47
N ILE A 209 42.07 -13.05 12.61
CA ILE A 209 42.83 -13.68 13.70
C ILE A 209 43.56 -14.95 13.20
N GLU A 210 42.89 -15.79 12.40
CA GLU A 210 43.51 -17.00 11.84
C GLU A 210 44.70 -16.68 10.94
N GLN A 211 44.57 -15.72 10.02
CA GLN A 211 45.68 -15.25 9.19
C GLN A 211 46.82 -14.66 10.02
N TYR A 212 46.49 -13.92 11.08
CA TYR A 212 47.47 -13.29 11.96
C TYR A 212 48.30 -14.31 12.74
N VAL A 213 47.64 -15.32 13.30
CA VAL A 213 48.30 -16.44 14.00
C VAL A 213 49.17 -17.23 13.03
N TYR A 214 48.70 -17.45 11.80
CA TYR A 214 49.47 -18.14 10.77
C TYR A 214 50.75 -17.36 10.40
N ALA A 215 50.63 -16.06 10.12
CA ALA A 215 51.75 -15.19 9.78
C ALA A 215 52.77 -15.12 10.92
N LEU A 216 52.31 -14.92 12.17
CA LEU A 216 53.16 -14.92 13.35
C LEU A 216 53.95 -16.23 13.48
N THR A 217 53.27 -17.37 13.30
CA THR A 217 53.92 -18.69 13.40
C THR A 217 55.02 -18.84 12.35
N HIS A 218 54.81 -18.34 11.14
CA HIS A 218 55.80 -18.39 10.07
C HIS A 218 57.02 -17.51 10.37
N GLU A 219 56.80 -16.28 10.83
CA GLU A 219 57.86 -15.32 11.16
C GLU A 219 58.70 -15.74 12.37
N LEU A 220 58.11 -16.42 13.37
CA LEU A 220 58.85 -16.91 14.55
C LEU A 220 59.69 -18.16 14.29
N LYS A 221 59.36 -18.96 13.26
CA LYS A 221 60.05 -20.23 12.99
C LYS A 221 61.52 -20.04 12.64
N SER A 222 61.83 -19.03 11.84
CA SER A 222 63.19 -18.70 11.39
C SER A 222 64.13 -18.26 12.52
N PRO A 223 63.78 -17.26 13.36
CA PRO A 223 64.62 -16.85 14.49
C PRO A 223 64.74 -17.97 15.53
N LEU A 224 63.69 -18.77 15.79
CA LEU A 224 63.78 -19.93 16.67
C LEU A 224 64.77 -20.98 16.16
N ALA A 225 64.77 -21.27 14.85
CA ALA A 225 65.73 -22.20 14.25
C ALA A 225 67.16 -21.67 14.36
N ALA A 226 67.37 -20.37 14.15
CA ALA A 226 68.68 -19.72 14.29
C ALA A 226 69.20 -19.74 15.73
N ILE A 227 68.34 -19.46 16.72
CA ILE A 227 68.69 -19.57 18.15
C ILE A 227 69.06 -21.01 18.49
N ARG A 228 68.27 -21.99 18.03
CA ARG A 228 68.53 -23.40 18.29
C ARG A 228 69.88 -23.84 17.70
N GLY A 229 70.16 -23.50 16.45
CA GLY A 229 71.43 -23.84 15.81
C GLY A 229 72.64 -23.17 16.47
N ALA A 230 72.48 -21.91 16.91
CA ALA A 230 73.52 -21.22 17.69
C ALA A 230 73.77 -21.91 19.05
N ALA A 231 72.71 -22.30 19.75
CA ALA A 231 72.80 -23.00 21.03
C ALA A 231 73.42 -24.41 20.91
N GLU A 232 73.12 -25.14 19.83
CA GLU A 232 73.72 -26.44 19.53
C GLU A 232 75.25 -26.32 19.37
N ILE A 233 75.72 -25.33 18.61
CA ILE A 233 77.15 -25.06 18.42
C ILE A 233 77.83 -24.65 19.72
N LEU A 234 77.19 -23.81 20.54
CA LEU A 234 77.72 -23.41 21.84
C LEU A 234 77.89 -24.61 22.80
N ARG A 235 77.04 -25.63 22.68
CA ARG A 235 77.10 -26.85 23.50
C ARG A 235 78.36 -27.69 23.24
N GLU A 236 78.97 -27.57 22.05
CA GLU A 236 80.16 -28.31 21.67
C GLU A 236 81.46 -27.73 22.25
N GLY A 237 81.38 -26.60 22.97
CA GLY A 237 82.53 -25.93 23.59
C GLY A 237 83.51 -25.30 22.60
N PRO A 238 83.05 -24.45 21.67
CA PRO A 238 83.92 -23.84 20.67
C PRO A 238 84.84 -22.77 21.28
N PRO A 239 85.85 -22.27 20.54
CA PRO A 239 86.75 -21.24 21.02
C PRO A 239 86.02 -19.96 21.50
N PRO A 240 86.62 -19.16 22.43
CA PRO A 240 85.96 -18.02 23.05
C PRO A 240 85.39 -16.98 22.06
N GLU A 241 86.08 -16.75 20.94
CA GLU A 241 85.62 -15.83 19.88
C GLU A 241 84.34 -16.31 19.20
N VAL A 242 84.22 -17.64 19.02
CA VAL A 242 83.04 -18.29 18.44
C VAL A 242 81.88 -18.24 19.44
N VAL A 243 82.17 -18.46 20.73
CA VAL A 243 81.18 -18.32 21.81
C VAL A 243 80.55 -16.93 21.79
N ALA A 244 81.39 -15.88 21.80
CA ALA A 244 80.91 -14.50 21.77
C ALA A 244 80.01 -14.22 20.55
N ARG A 245 80.41 -14.67 19.35
CA ARG A 245 79.65 -14.47 18.11
C ARG A 245 78.28 -15.16 18.13
N PHE A 246 78.20 -16.39 18.60
CA PHE A 246 76.93 -17.13 18.63
C PHE A 246 76.01 -16.65 19.77
N THR A 247 76.56 -16.22 20.90
CA THR A 247 75.79 -15.54 21.95
C THR A 247 75.18 -14.24 21.44
N ASP A 248 75.94 -13.42 20.72
CA ASP A 248 75.44 -12.17 20.12
C ASP A 248 74.34 -12.43 19.08
N ASN A 249 74.48 -13.49 18.27
CA ASN A 249 73.43 -13.90 17.33
C ASN A 249 72.14 -14.30 18.07
N ILE A 250 72.22 -15.06 19.17
CA ILE A 250 71.04 -15.42 19.99
C ILE A 250 70.37 -14.16 20.53
N LEU A 251 71.13 -13.22 21.10
CA LEU A 251 70.60 -11.96 21.63
C LEU A 251 69.93 -11.13 20.54
N THR A 252 70.52 -11.07 19.34
CA THR A 252 69.96 -10.38 18.17
C THR A 252 68.64 -11.01 17.72
N GLN A 253 68.55 -12.34 17.62
CA GLN A 253 67.30 -13.00 17.24
C GLN A 253 66.21 -12.85 18.32
N ASN A 254 66.59 -12.87 19.61
CA ASN A 254 65.65 -12.62 20.71
C ASN A 254 65.09 -11.18 20.64
N ALA A 255 65.95 -10.19 20.43
CA ALA A 255 65.52 -8.80 20.26
C ALA A 255 64.58 -8.62 19.05
N ARG A 256 64.85 -9.32 17.94
CA ARG A 256 63.95 -9.34 16.77
C ARG A 256 62.59 -9.96 17.09
N MET A 257 62.55 -11.09 17.79
CA MET A 257 61.29 -11.72 18.20
C MET A 257 60.49 -10.82 19.14
N GLN A 258 61.15 -10.13 20.08
CA GLN A 258 60.50 -9.18 20.98
C GLN A 258 59.90 -8.00 20.21
N ALA A 259 60.64 -7.40 19.27
CA ALA A 259 60.14 -6.32 18.42
C ALA A 259 58.94 -6.76 17.56
N LEU A 260 58.95 -8.00 17.05
CA LEU A 260 57.82 -8.58 16.30
C LEU A 260 56.58 -8.68 17.20
N VAL A 261 56.70 -9.25 18.40
CA VAL A 261 55.58 -9.38 19.35
C VAL A 261 55.03 -8.02 19.76
N GLU A 262 55.89 -7.05 20.06
CA GLU A 262 55.46 -5.69 20.41
C GLU A 262 54.73 -5.00 19.25
N THR A 263 55.19 -5.20 18.02
CA THR A 263 54.53 -4.67 16.82
C THR A 263 53.14 -5.28 16.65
N LEU A 264 53.02 -6.60 16.82
CA LEU A 264 51.74 -7.31 16.69
C LEU A 264 50.75 -6.91 17.78
N LEU A 265 51.20 -6.79 19.04
CA LEU A 265 50.37 -6.33 20.15
C LEU A 265 49.91 -4.88 19.95
N ARG A 266 50.76 -4.03 19.38
CA ARG A 266 50.41 -2.65 19.04
C ARG A 266 49.33 -2.62 17.97
N GLN A 267 49.49 -3.37 16.88
CA GLN A 267 48.51 -3.45 15.80
C GLN A 267 47.16 -4.00 16.30
N ALA A 268 47.16 -5.08 17.09
CA ALA A 268 45.93 -5.63 17.67
C ALA A 268 45.20 -4.62 18.59
N ARG A 269 45.95 -3.79 19.33
CA ARG A 269 45.36 -2.71 20.15
C ARG A 269 44.77 -1.60 19.31
N LEU A 270 45.33 -1.30 18.14
CA LEU A 270 44.81 -0.28 17.22
C LEU A 270 43.50 -0.75 16.57
N GLU A 271 43.43 -2.01 16.17
CA GLU A 271 42.25 -2.57 15.49
C GLU A 271 41.05 -2.79 16.43
N ASN A 272 41.29 -3.01 17.72
CA ASN A 272 40.22 -3.20 18.71
C ASN A 272 39.67 -1.86 19.27
N ARG A 273 40.17 -0.71 18.81
CA ARG A 273 39.64 0.60 19.19
C ARG A 273 38.45 0.97 18.31
N GLN A 274 37.31 1.19 18.95
CA GLN A 274 36.07 1.54 18.25
C GLN A 274 35.95 3.05 17.92
N GLU A 275 36.69 3.92 18.61
CA GLU A 275 36.66 5.38 18.38
C GLU A 275 38.06 5.99 18.52
N VAL A 276 38.43 6.84 17.55
CA VAL A 276 39.64 7.68 17.57
C VAL A 276 39.23 9.07 18.06
N VAL A 277 39.76 9.50 19.20
CA VAL A 277 39.46 10.84 19.76
C VAL A 277 40.44 11.84 19.16
N LEU A 278 39.93 12.66 18.24
CA LEU A 278 40.72 13.70 17.59
C LEU A 278 40.88 14.90 18.51
N THR A 279 42.12 15.30 18.78
CA THR A 279 42.47 16.55 19.44
C THR A 279 43.33 17.40 18.52
N VAL A 280 43.45 18.70 18.82
CA VAL A 280 44.29 19.60 18.03
C VAL A 280 45.75 19.33 18.39
N VAL A 281 46.56 18.94 17.39
CA VAL A 281 47.98 18.64 17.53
C VAL A 281 48.81 19.64 16.74
N ASP A 282 49.77 20.28 17.41
CA ASP A 282 50.80 21.12 16.80
C ASP A 282 51.85 20.24 16.11
N VAL A 283 51.90 20.33 14.79
CA VAL A 283 52.79 19.53 13.94
C VAL A 283 54.25 19.91 14.16
N ALA A 284 54.58 21.19 14.37
CA ALA A 284 55.95 21.61 14.62
C ALA A 284 56.48 21.06 15.95
N ALA A 285 55.64 21.07 16.99
CA ALA A 285 55.98 20.47 18.28
C ALA A 285 56.19 18.95 18.18
N LEU A 286 55.36 18.24 17.40
CA LEU A 286 55.51 16.81 17.15
C LEU A 286 56.85 16.48 16.47
N PHE A 287 57.17 17.12 15.34
CA PHE A 287 58.41 16.84 14.59
C PHE A 287 59.67 17.13 15.41
N ARG A 288 59.65 18.17 16.25
CA ARG A 288 60.74 18.45 17.19
C ARG A 288 60.97 17.30 18.17
N ARG A 289 59.90 16.81 18.83
CA ARG A 289 59.99 15.66 19.75
C ARG A 289 60.52 14.40 19.06
N VAL A 290 60.03 14.10 17.85
CA VAL A 290 60.48 12.93 17.07
C VAL A 290 61.96 13.06 16.68
N SER A 291 62.38 14.25 16.24
CA SER A 291 63.78 14.54 15.92
C SER A 291 64.69 14.32 17.13
N GLU A 292 64.32 14.86 18.29
CA GLU A 292 65.05 14.71 19.54
C GLU A 292 65.17 13.23 19.96
N ALA A 293 64.05 12.49 19.91
CA ALA A 293 64.00 11.07 20.29
C ALA A 293 64.85 10.15 19.39
N ARG A 294 65.14 10.55 18.15
CA ARG A 294 65.90 9.74 17.17
C ARG A 294 67.35 10.19 16.99
N THR A 295 67.80 11.22 17.70
CA THR A 295 69.13 11.83 17.55
C THR A 295 70.27 10.80 17.58
N VAL A 296 70.25 9.85 18.53
CA VAL A 296 71.30 8.83 18.69
C VAL A 296 71.36 7.90 17.47
N GLN A 297 70.21 7.42 17.00
CA GLN A 297 70.13 6.52 15.85
C GLN A 297 70.50 7.21 14.54
N LEU A 298 70.18 8.50 14.40
CA LEU A 298 70.55 9.32 13.26
C LEU A 298 72.06 9.55 13.21
N ALA A 299 72.69 9.79 14.37
CA ALA A 299 74.13 9.97 14.49
C ALA A 299 74.90 8.68 14.15
N GLU A 300 74.45 7.52 14.66
CA GLU A 300 75.06 6.21 14.33
C GLU A 300 75.04 5.91 12.84
N LYS A 301 74.03 6.42 12.11
CA LYS A 301 73.86 6.20 10.66
C LYS A 301 74.37 7.35 9.79
N ASN A 302 74.97 8.39 10.36
CA ASN A 302 75.39 9.62 9.66
C ASN A 302 74.26 10.27 8.84
N ILE A 303 73.03 10.28 9.37
CA ILE A 303 71.87 10.89 8.71
C ILE A 303 71.61 12.27 9.32
N THR A 304 71.55 13.31 8.48
CA THR A 304 71.16 14.67 8.90
C THR A 304 69.68 14.89 8.62
N LEU A 305 68.91 15.17 9.68
CA LEU A 305 67.48 15.49 9.59
C LEU A 305 67.28 17.01 9.62
N HIS A 306 66.68 17.57 8.58
CA HIS A 306 66.28 18.98 8.52
C HIS A 306 64.77 19.11 8.72
N VAL A 307 64.35 19.71 9.83
CA VAL A 307 62.93 20.01 10.10
C VAL A 307 62.67 21.48 9.80
N THR A 308 61.80 21.76 8.83
CA THR A 308 61.39 23.13 8.52
C THR A 308 60.19 23.50 9.40
N PRO A 309 60.27 24.58 10.22
CA PRO A 309 59.16 24.97 11.09
C PRO A 309 57.93 25.34 10.27
N THR A 310 56.77 24.79 10.63
CA THR A 310 55.49 25.14 9.99
C THR A 310 54.39 25.23 11.06
N GLU A 311 53.61 26.31 11.07
CA GLU A 311 52.50 26.50 12.02
C GLU A 311 51.23 25.77 11.53
N VAL A 312 51.31 24.43 11.47
CA VAL A 312 50.18 23.59 11.06
C VAL A 312 49.62 22.88 12.29
N ASN A 313 48.31 23.01 12.48
CA ASN A 313 47.57 22.25 13.46
C ASN A 313 46.68 21.23 12.74
N VAL A 314 46.71 19.98 13.20
CA VAL A 314 45.89 18.90 12.66
C VAL A 314 45.00 18.29 13.73
N ALA A 315 43.80 17.87 13.35
CA ALA A 315 42.95 17.07 14.20
C ALA A 315 43.43 15.62 14.14
N ALA A 316 44.03 15.13 15.23
CA ALA A 316 44.61 13.79 15.30
C ALA A 316 44.61 13.27 16.74
N GLU A 317 44.82 11.96 16.91
CA GLU A 317 45.06 11.39 18.23
C GLU A 317 46.57 11.38 18.52
N PRO A 318 47.07 12.12 19.54
CA PRO A 318 48.50 12.29 19.77
C PRO A 318 49.27 10.98 19.94
N ALA A 319 48.66 9.98 20.58
CA ALA A 319 49.28 8.68 20.85
C ALA A 319 49.50 7.81 19.59
N LEU A 320 48.91 8.17 18.45
CA LEU A 320 49.12 7.50 17.16
C LEU A 320 50.21 8.15 16.31
N LEU A 321 50.70 9.31 16.72
CA LEU A 321 51.65 10.14 15.97
C LEU A 321 53.10 10.04 16.50
N ASP A 322 53.30 9.47 17.69
CA ASP A 322 54.60 9.25 18.33
C ASP A 322 55.18 7.86 17.98
#